data_AF-A0A1F7DAE6-F1
#
_entry.id   AF-A0A1F7DAE6-F1
#
_cell.length_a   1.000
_cell.length_b   1.000
_cell.length_c   1.000
_cell.angle_alpha   90.00
_cell.angle_beta   90.00
_cell.angle_gamma   90.00
#
_symmetry.space_group_name_H-M   'P 1'
#
loop_
_entity.id
_entity.type
_entity.pdbx_description
1 polymer ?
#
loop_
_entity_poly.entity_id
_entity_poly.type
_entity_poly.pdbx_seq_one_letter_code
_entity_poly.pdbx_strand_id
1 'polypeptide(L)'
;MLLSHLFTRTSKDAAADAKSINAELLTRGGFINKTMAGVYSFLPLGLTVLRKIEQIVREEMDAIGGQEVLMSALAPREYWEKTGRWDKKVFEPLFHVPAAGEQEYALNPTHEEIVVPLVAQFVHSYRDLPFGCYQIQTKFRNELRAKSGILRGREFLMKDLYSFHPDAACLDRYYEKVQGAYDKIFQRLELTDRTYLTYASGGSFSPYSHEYQVLLPQGEDAIFVSIEAEKQGKRIAVNREIFDAQKTVCPVTGGKEFREERASEAANIFKLGTKFSEPFKLTFNDEKGAVHPILMGCYGIGISRLMGIIAEAFADKAGLVWPASVAPAQVLIVPLAKDEQEEPFTVAQDLYR
;
A
#
# COMPACT_ATOMS: atom_id res chain seq x y z
N MET A 1 -24.26 15.30 -1.30
CA MET A 1 -23.78 15.94 -2.53
C MET A 1 -24.85 15.79 -3.61
N LEU A 2 -25.24 16.88 -4.27
CA LEU A 2 -26.11 16.83 -5.45
C LEU A 2 -25.26 16.49 -6.69
N LEU A 3 -25.72 15.53 -7.51
CA LEU A 3 -25.01 15.15 -8.73
C LEU A 3 -24.93 16.30 -9.76
N SER A 4 -25.90 17.22 -9.76
CA SER A 4 -25.88 18.42 -10.61
C SER A 4 -24.70 19.36 -10.31
N HIS A 5 -24.14 19.29 -9.10
CA HIS A 5 -22.97 20.10 -8.71
C HIS A 5 -21.64 19.36 -8.96
N LEU A 6 -21.68 18.09 -9.35
CA LEU A 6 -20.49 17.32 -9.67
C LEU A 6 -20.06 17.65 -11.12
N PHE A 7 -18.84 18.16 -11.28
CA PHE A 7 -18.33 18.51 -12.62
C PHE A 7 -17.96 17.26 -13.45
N THR A 8 -17.79 16.11 -12.81
CA THR A 8 -17.46 14.85 -13.47
C THR A 8 -18.71 14.12 -13.93
N ARG A 9 -18.57 13.33 -15.00
CA ARG A 9 -19.66 12.57 -15.61
C ARG A 9 -19.21 11.16 -15.93
N THR A 10 -20.15 10.24 -15.96
CA THR A 10 -19.90 8.89 -16.49
C THR A 10 -19.63 8.96 -17.99
N SER A 11 -18.77 8.09 -18.50
CA SER A 11 -18.46 7.99 -19.92
C SER A 11 -18.73 6.59 -20.46
N LYS A 12 -19.38 6.53 -21.64
CA LYS A 12 -19.58 5.27 -22.39
C LYS A 12 -18.32 4.87 -23.17
N ASP A 13 -17.50 5.84 -23.56
CA ASP A 13 -16.39 5.66 -24.51
C ASP A 13 -15.01 5.66 -23.85
N ALA A 14 -14.92 5.99 -22.56
CA ALA A 14 -13.64 6.11 -21.84
C ALA A 14 -12.84 4.80 -21.68
N ALA A 15 -13.40 3.67 -22.13
CA ALA A 15 -12.83 2.34 -22.00
C ALA A 15 -11.82 1.96 -23.09
N ALA A 16 -11.74 2.70 -24.21
CA ALA A 16 -11.05 2.24 -25.41
C ALA A 16 -9.55 1.89 -25.19
N ASP A 17 -8.90 2.52 -24.20
CA ASP A 17 -7.47 2.31 -23.90
C ASP A 17 -7.21 1.54 -22.58
N ALA A 18 -8.27 1.12 -21.87
CA ALA A 18 -8.13 0.44 -20.58
C ALA A 18 -7.91 -1.07 -20.77
N LYS A 19 -6.80 -1.58 -20.23
CA LYS A 19 -6.43 -3.01 -20.31
C LYS A 19 -6.73 -3.81 -19.03
N SER A 20 -7.33 -3.17 -18.03
CA SER A 20 -7.66 -3.79 -16.75
C SER A 20 -9.01 -3.29 -16.25
N ILE A 21 -9.69 -4.13 -15.46
CA ILE A 21 -11.03 -3.89 -14.95
C ILE A 21 -11.04 -2.62 -14.08
N ASN A 22 -10.04 -2.43 -13.21
CA ASN A 22 -9.94 -1.23 -12.40
C ASN A 22 -9.85 0.04 -13.26
N ALA A 23 -8.97 0.05 -14.27
CA ALA A 23 -8.77 1.22 -15.10
C ALA A 23 -10.04 1.56 -15.87
N GLU A 24 -10.69 0.54 -16.43
CA GLU A 24 -11.90 0.69 -17.22
C GLU A 24 -13.04 1.25 -16.37
N LEU A 25 -13.41 0.55 -15.29
CA LEU A 25 -14.58 0.89 -14.49
C LEU A 25 -14.40 2.20 -13.73
N LEU A 26 -13.21 2.46 -13.18
CA LEU A 26 -12.94 3.72 -12.48
C LEU A 26 -12.94 4.92 -13.43
N THR A 27 -12.45 4.76 -14.66
CA THR A 27 -12.49 5.85 -15.65
C THR A 27 -13.91 6.07 -16.17
N ARG A 28 -14.63 4.99 -16.52
CA ARG A 28 -16.04 5.05 -16.96
C ARG A 28 -16.95 5.68 -15.90
N GLY A 29 -16.71 5.38 -14.62
CA GLY A 29 -17.45 5.95 -13.49
C GLY A 29 -17.06 7.38 -13.11
N GLY A 30 -16.04 7.97 -13.74
CA GLY A 30 -15.55 9.31 -13.39
C GLY A 30 -14.86 9.38 -12.02
N PHE A 31 -14.22 8.29 -11.58
CA PHE A 31 -13.45 8.22 -10.33
C PHE A 31 -11.99 8.60 -10.54
N ILE A 32 -11.43 8.31 -11.72
CA ILE A 32 -10.05 8.64 -12.08
C ILE A 32 -9.97 9.21 -13.49
N ASN A 33 -8.93 9.98 -13.75
CA ASN A 33 -8.53 10.42 -15.09
C ASN A 33 -7.06 10.04 -15.32
N LYS A 34 -6.74 9.41 -16.45
CA LYS A 34 -5.37 9.08 -16.81
C LYS A 34 -4.67 10.32 -17.36
N THR A 35 -3.72 10.87 -16.60
CA THR A 35 -2.92 12.03 -17.02
C THR A 35 -1.86 11.62 -18.02
N MET A 36 -1.18 10.50 -17.75
CA MET A 36 -0.24 9.84 -18.66
C MET A 36 -0.09 8.36 -18.28
N ALA A 37 0.74 7.60 -18.99
CA ALA A 37 1.00 6.22 -18.65
C ALA A 37 1.54 6.08 -17.21
N GLY A 38 0.76 5.44 -16.33
CA GLY A 38 1.11 5.22 -14.93
C GLY A 38 0.87 6.39 -13.98
N VAL A 39 0.23 7.47 -14.43
CA VAL A 39 -0.08 8.63 -13.58
C VAL A 39 -1.56 9.00 -13.75
N TYR A 40 -2.27 9.10 -12.63
CA TYR A 40 -3.72 9.26 -12.59
C TYR A 40 -4.10 10.38 -11.64
N SER A 41 -5.04 11.22 -12.07
CA SER A 41 -5.74 12.16 -11.19
C SER A 41 -6.96 11.48 -10.58
N PHE A 42 -7.13 11.58 -9.26
CA PHE A 42 -8.31 11.12 -8.56
C PHE A 42 -9.37 12.22 -8.58
N LEU A 43 -10.52 11.91 -9.18
CA LEU A 43 -11.67 12.81 -9.34
C LEU A 43 -12.53 12.81 -8.05
N PRO A 44 -13.50 13.72 -7.85
CA PRO A 44 -14.12 13.93 -6.53
C PRO A 44 -14.65 12.65 -5.83
N LEU A 45 -15.35 11.77 -6.54
CA LEU A 45 -15.82 10.49 -6.00
C LEU A 45 -14.67 9.53 -5.72
N GLY A 46 -13.69 9.43 -6.63
CA GLY A 46 -12.50 8.60 -6.43
C GLY A 46 -11.62 9.07 -5.29
N LEU A 47 -11.47 10.38 -5.12
CA LEU A 47 -10.76 10.96 -4.00
C LEU A 47 -11.47 10.68 -2.69
N THR A 48 -12.80 10.69 -2.66
CA THR A 48 -13.57 10.32 -1.46
C THR A 48 -13.31 8.87 -1.07
N VAL A 49 -13.35 7.93 -2.02
CA VAL A 49 -13.02 6.52 -1.78
C VAL A 49 -11.57 6.38 -1.28
N LEU A 50 -10.62 7.02 -1.96
CA LEU A 50 -9.20 6.97 -1.60
C LEU A 50 -8.96 7.46 -0.17
N ARG A 51 -9.62 8.57 0.23
CA ARG A 51 -9.51 9.13 1.59
C ARG A 51 -10.17 8.25 2.64
N LYS A 52 -11.24 7.51 2.31
CA LYS A 52 -11.83 6.52 3.23
C LYS A 52 -10.91 5.33 3.46
N ILE A 53 -10.27 4.82 2.40
CA ILE A 53 -9.24 3.77 2.53
C ILE A 53 -8.07 4.27 3.38
N GLU A 54 -7.57 5.47 3.09
CA GLU A 54 -6.53 6.13 3.87
C GLU A 54 -6.89 6.21 5.35
N GLN A 55 -8.13 6.64 5.66
CA GLN A 55 -8.59 6.81 7.03
C GLN A 55 -8.66 5.49 7.79
N ILE A 56 -9.14 4.40 7.16
CA ILE A 56 -9.11 3.06 7.76
C ILE A 56 -7.68 2.65 8.10
N VAL A 57 -6.74 2.85 7.17
CA VAL A 57 -5.33 2.52 7.39
C VAL A 57 -4.73 3.35 8.53
N ARG A 58 -4.98 4.66 8.54
CA ARG A 58 -4.53 5.59 9.60
C ARG A 58 -4.99 5.13 10.97
N GLU A 59 -6.28 4.86 11.13
CA GLU A 59 -6.85 4.43 12.41
C GLU A 59 -6.20 3.16 12.96
N GLU A 60 -5.91 2.17 12.12
CA GLU A 60 -5.25 0.93 12.55
C GLU A 60 -3.75 1.13 12.84
N MET A 61 -3.08 2.09 12.19
CA MET A 61 -1.70 2.47 12.53
C MET A 61 -1.64 3.26 13.84
N ASP A 62 -2.57 4.17 14.09
CA ASP A 62 -2.68 4.93 15.34
C ASP A 62 -3.02 4.00 16.51
N ALA A 63 -3.90 3.00 16.29
CA ALA A 63 -4.25 2.01 17.30
C ALA A 63 -3.07 1.15 17.78
N ILE A 64 -2.01 1.01 16.96
CA ILE A 64 -0.76 0.36 17.36
C ILE A 64 0.30 1.33 17.87
N GLY A 65 -0.05 2.59 18.12
CA GLY A 65 0.87 3.62 18.62
C GLY A 65 1.82 4.16 17.54
N GLY A 66 1.48 3.97 16.26
CA GLY A 66 2.20 4.60 15.17
C GLY A 66 2.06 6.12 15.23
N GLN A 67 3.16 6.83 14.98
CA GLN A 67 3.18 8.30 14.96
C GLN A 67 3.14 8.79 13.51
N GLU A 68 2.05 9.42 13.10
CA GLU A 68 1.95 9.95 11.73
C GLU A 68 2.86 11.17 11.53
N VAL A 69 3.66 11.13 10.48
CA VAL A 69 4.53 12.21 9.99
C VAL A 69 4.28 12.41 8.49
N LEU A 70 4.78 13.51 7.94
CA LEU A 70 4.79 13.74 6.49
C LEU A 70 6.21 14.11 6.05
N MET A 71 6.90 13.17 5.42
CA MET A 71 8.27 13.36 4.93
C MET A 71 8.26 13.92 3.50
N SER A 72 9.40 14.50 3.10
CA SER A 72 9.54 15.12 1.79
C SER A 72 9.42 14.09 0.65
N ALA A 73 8.80 14.51 -0.47
CA ALA A 73 8.80 13.73 -1.70
C ALA A 73 10.16 13.76 -2.42
N LEU A 74 10.92 14.84 -2.21
CA LEU A 74 12.25 15.05 -2.74
C LEU A 74 13.31 14.76 -1.67
N ALA A 75 14.44 14.20 -2.09
CA ALA A 75 15.57 13.91 -1.22
C ALA A 75 16.91 14.24 -1.88
N PRO A 76 17.93 14.61 -1.09
CA PRO A 76 19.28 14.79 -1.61
C PRO A 76 19.88 13.45 -2.06
N ARG A 77 20.65 13.49 -3.15
CA ARG A 77 21.47 12.38 -3.65
C ARG A 77 22.29 11.69 -2.55
N GLU A 78 22.91 12.48 -1.68
CA GLU A 78 23.81 12.03 -0.62
C GLU A 78 23.20 10.98 0.31
N TYR A 79 21.90 11.06 0.58
CA TYR A 79 21.23 10.11 1.47
C TYR A 79 21.12 8.72 0.83
N TRP A 80 20.84 8.68 -0.47
CA TRP A 80 20.75 7.47 -1.27
C TRP A 80 22.13 6.87 -1.59
N GLU A 81 23.17 7.68 -1.66
CA GLU A 81 24.54 7.20 -1.83
C GLU A 81 25.04 6.43 -0.59
N LYS A 82 24.65 6.85 0.61
CA LYS A 82 25.02 6.14 1.86
C LYS A 82 24.59 4.69 1.88
N THR A 83 23.42 4.37 1.31
CA THR A 83 22.90 3.00 1.22
C THR A 83 23.28 2.29 -0.07
N GLY A 84 24.03 2.97 -0.96
CA GLY A 84 24.36 2.49 -2.30
C GLY A 84 23.18 2.45 -3.27
N ARG A 85 21.97 2.81 -2.83
CA ARG A 85 20.73 2.74 -3.63
C ARG A 85 20.57 3.90 -4.62
N TRP A 86 21.52 4.84 -4.65
CA TRP A 86 21.60 5.80 -5.76
C TRP A 86 21.97 5.13 -7.09
N ASP A 87 22.75 4.04 -7.06
CA ASP A 87 23.11 3.29 -8.27
C ASP A 87 21.89 2.55 -8.84
N LYS A 88 21.53 2.85 -10.09
CA LYS A 88 20.42 2.21 -10.83
C LYS A 88 20.55 0.70 -10.92
N LYS A 89 21.77 0.14 -10.85
CA LYS A 89 21.99 -1.32 -10.84
C LYS A 89 21.60 -1.97 -9.52
N VAL A 90 21.63 -1.20 -8.43
CA VAL A 90 21.25 -1.65 -7.08
C VAL A 90 19.77 -1.40 -6.85
N PHE A 91 19.26 -0.25 -7.30
CA PHE A 91 17.88 0.16 -7.06
C PHE A 91 17.30 0.90 -8.28
N GLU A 92 16.85 0.11 -9.24
CA GLU A 92 16.27 0.55 -10.52
C GLU A 92 15.09 1.55 -10.40
N PRO A 93 14.16 1.45 -9.43
CA PRO A 93 12.95 2.28 -9.42
C PRO A 93 13.19 3.76 -9.10
N LEU A 94 14.42 4.18 -8.76
CA LEU A 94 14.72 5.55 -8.33
C LEU A 94 14.66 6.53 -9.52
N PHE A 95 13.91 7.62 -9.35
CA PHE A 95 14.00 8.77 -10.25
C PHE A 95 15.16 9.65 -9.85
N HIS A 96 16.10 9.88 -10.78
CA HIS A 96 17.13 10.91 -10.67
C HIS A 96 16.63 12.20 -11.31
N VAL A 97 16.56 13.28 -10.53
CA VAL A 97 16.02 14.57 -10.94
C VAL A 97 17.15 15.61 -10.91
N PRO A 98 17.58 16.13 -12.07
CA PRO A 98 18.50 17.25 -12.13
C PRO A 98 17.87 18.51 -11.51
N ALA A 99 18.64 19.24 -10.72
CA ALA A 99 18.23 20.50 -10.12
C ALA A 99 19.00 21.69 -10.71
N ALA A 100 18.77 22.89 -10.17
CA ALA A 100 19.55 24.06 -10.56
C ALA A 100 21.03 23.88 -10.17
N GLY A 101 21.94 24.25 -11.07
CA GLY A 101 23.39 24.04 -10.89
C GLY A 101 23.80 22.58 -11.12
N GLU A 102 24.70 22.08 -10.29
CA GLU A 102 25.22 20.69 -10.35
C GLU A 102 24.51 19.75 -9.36
N GLN A 103 23.41 20.19 -8.76
CA GLN A 103 22.67 19.40 -7.77
C GLN A 103 21.79 18.34 -8.45
N GLU A 104 21.66 17.20 -7.78
CA GLU A 104 20.75 16.12 -8.16
C GLU A 104 19.91 15.68 -6.96
N TYR A 105 18.64 15.43 -7.21
CA TYR A 105 17.67 14.96 -6.23
C TYR A 105 17.11 13.60 -6.63
N ALA A 106 16.53 12.92 -5.65
CA ALA A 106 15.65 11.80 -5.86
C ALA A 106 14.19 12.22 -5.68
N LEU A 107 13.29 11.72 -6.53
CA LEU A 107 11.88 11.58 -6.13
C LEU A 107 11.72 10.24 -5.44
N ASN A 108 11.24 10.27 -4.20
CA ASN A 108 11.30 9.13 -3.30
C ASN A 108 10.30 8.02 -3.70
N PRO A 109 10.77 6.79 -4.03
CA PRO A 109 9.92 5.61 -4.17
C PRO A 109 9.57 4.97 -2.82
N THR A 110 10.32 5.31 -1.77
CA THR A 110 10.25 4.88 -0.36
C THR A 110 11.12 5.84 0.49
N HIS A 111 11.15 5.69 1.81
CA HIS A 111 11.72 6.69 2.72
C HIS A 111 12.69 6.14 3.79
N GLU A 112 13.24 4.93 3.67
CA GLU A 112 14.25 4.44 4.63
C GLU A 112 15.43 5.41 4.79
N GLU A 113 15.95 5.95 3.68
CA GLU A 113 17.05 6.93 3.65
C GLU A 113 16.67 8.31 4.23
N ILE A 114 15.38 8.58 4.39
CA ILE A 114 14.85 9.89 4.83
C ILE A 114 14.50 9.84 6.31
N VAL A 115 13.87 8.75 6.74
CA VAL A 115 13.41 8.58 8.12
C VAL A 115 14.58 8.39 9.08
N VAL A 116 15.65 7.69 8.66
CA VAL A 116 16.80 7.41 9.53
C VAL A 116 17.52 8.68 10.00
N PRO A 117 17.95 9.61 9.12
CA PRO A 117 18.57 10.86 9.57
C PRO A 117 17.60 11.79 10.31
N LEU A 118 16.29 11.68 10.07
CA LEU A 118 15.28 12.38 10.88
C LEU A 118 15.26 11.84 12.31
N VAL A 119 15.18 10.51 12.47
CA VAL A 119 15.13 9.84 13.77
C VAL A 119 16.42 10.07 14.58
N ALA A 120 17.58 10.11 13.93
CA ALA A 120 18.87 10.38 14.57
C ALA A 120 18.94 11.73 15.32
N GLN A 121 18.04 12.66 15.04
CA GLN A 121 17.98 13.95 15.76
C GLN A 121 17.36 13.80 17.16
N PHE A 122 16.50 12.80 17.36
CA PHE A 122 15.65 12.69 18.54
C PHE A 122 15.95 11.47 19.40
N VAL A 123 16.52 10.41 18.83
CA VAL A 123 16.74 9.12 19.51
C VAL A 123 18.20 8.96 19.89
N HIS A 124 18.45 8.85 21.21
CA HIS A 124 19.82 8.78 21.76
C HIS A 124 19.99 7.68 22.82
N SER A 125 18.90 7.20 23.42
CA SER A 125 18.92 6.24 24.53
C SER A 125 17.92 5.11 24.32
N TYR A 126 18.15 3.98 25.00
CA TYR A 126 17.21 2.84 25.05
C TYR A 126 15.79 3.26 25.48
N ARG A 127 15.65 4.35 26.25
CA ARG A 127 14.35 4.88 26.72
C ARG A 127 13.50 5.47 25.61
N ASP A 128 14.11 5.81 24.49
CA ASP A 128 13.41 6.34 23.31
C ASP A 128 12.86 5.20 22.43
N LEU A 129 13.12 3.93 22.78
CA LEU A 129 12.76 2.74 22.03
C LEU A 129 11.85 1.79 22.84
N PRO A 130 10.99 0.99 22.18
CA PRO A 130 10.70 1.00 20.75
C PRO A 130 9.64 2.04 20.37
N PHE A 131 9.64 2.45 19.11
CA PHE A 131 8.54 3.23 18.53
C PHE A 131 8.42 2.95 17.03
N GLY A 132 7.33 3.41 16.43
CA GLY A 132 7.18 3.46 14.99
C GLY A 132 6.57 4.78 14.54
N CYS A 133 7.06 5.31 13.43
CA CYS A 133 6.46 6.44 12.74
C CYS A 133 6.04 6.01 11.34
N TYR A 134 5.00 6.63 10.80
CA TYR A 134 4.49 6.31 9.48
C TYR A 134 4.01 7.55 8.77
N GLN A 135 3.80 7.45 7.46
CA GLN A 135 3.18 8.51 6.68
C GLN A 135 2.23 7.92 5.66
N ILE A 136 1.31 8.75 5.14
CA ILE A 136 0.56 8.44 3.92
C ILE A 136 0.87 9.51 2.89
N GLN A 137 1.70 9.15 1.90
CA GLN A 137 2.34 10.14 1.03
C GLN A 137 2.59 9.56 -0.38
N THR A 138 2.55 10.44 -1.38
CA THR A 138 2.74 10.10 -2.80
C THR A 138 4.19 9.72 -3.14
N LYS A 139 4.36 8.49 -3.64
CA LYS A 139 5.64 7.91 -4.05
C LYS A 139 5.80 7.96 -5.55
N PHE A 140 7.06 7.96 -5.98
CA PHE A 140 7.44 7.94 -7.39
C PHE A 140 8.37 6.76 -7.69
N ARG A 141 7.95 5.84 -8.56
CA ARG A 141 8.80 4.75 -9.07
C ARG A 141 8.99 4.91 -10.57
N ASN A 142 10.23 4.87 -11.04
CA ASN A 142 10.59 4.95 -12.46
C ASN A 142 10.30 3.62 -13.18
N GLU A 143 9.03 3.22 -13.16
CA GLU A 143 8.55 1.97 -13.73
C GLU A 143 8.74 1.97 -15.25
N LEU A 144 9.53 1.02 -15.74
CA LEU A 144 9.82 0.84 -17.17
C LEU A 144 8.51 0.70 -17.97
N ARG A 145 7.54 -0.04 -17.44
CA ARG A 145 6.24 -0.25 -18.07
C ARG A 145 5.12 -0.18 -17.04
N ALA A 146 4.42 0.96 -17.01
CA ALA A 146 3.17 1.07 -16.28
C ALA A 146 2.08 0.22 -16.95
N LYS A 147 1.35 -0.56 -16.17
CA LYS A 147 0.29 -1.46 -16.65
C LYS A 147 -0.79 -1.63 -15.58
N SER A 148 -1.90 -2.27 -15.95
CA SER A 148 -2.93 -2.68 -14.99
C SER A 148 -3.59 -1.50 -14.23
N GLY A 149 -3.68 -0.33 -14.86
CA GLY A 149 -4.37 0.82 -14.28
C GLY A 149 -3.65 1.43 -13.08
N ILE A 150 -4.39 1.65 -11.99
CA ILE A 150 -3.84 2.18 -10.73
C ILE A 150 -3.16 1.10 -9.87
N LEU A 151 -3.15 -0.15 -10.33
CA LEU A 151 -2.42 -1.23 -9.66
C LEU A 151 -0.89 -1.11 -9.86
N ARG A 152 -0.43 -0.63 -11.01
CA ARG A 152 1.00 -0.47 -11.30
C ARG A 152 1.29 0.82 -12.09
N GLY A 153 1.40 1.90 -11.33
CA GLY A 153 1.75 3.23 -11.80
C GLY A 153 3.20 3.64 -11.55
N ARG A 154 3.51 4.88 -11.92
CA ARG A 154 4.75 5.60 -11.60
C ARG A 154 4.57 6.53 -10.42
N GLU A 155 3.37 7.08 -10.27
CA GLU A 155 2.96 7.93 -9.14
C GLU A 155 1.82 7.22 -8.41
N PHE A 156 1.96 7.02 -7.11
CA PHE A 156 0.97 6.27 -6.32
C PHE A 156 1.00 6.67 -4.84
N LEU A 157 -0.15 6.55 -4.18
CA LEU A 157 -0.27 6.84 -2.76
C LEU A 157 0.05 5.59 -1.94
N MET A 158 0.95 5.72 -0.97
CA MET A 158 1.37 4.62 -0.12
C MET A 158 1.39 5.06 1.33
N LYS A 159 0.97 4.15 2.20
CA LYS A 159 1.30 4.19 3.62
C LYS A 159 2.59 3.42 3.83
N ASP A 160 3.59 4.06 4.41
CA ASP A 160 4.86 3.44 4.79
C ASP A 160 5.16 3.73 6.27
N LEU A 161 5.32 2.67 7.07
CA LEU A 161 5.66 2.71 8.49
C LEU A 161 7.10 2.21 8.67
N TYR A 162 7.84 2.84 9.57
CA TYR A 162 9.19 2.47 9.97
C TYR A 162 9.23 2.33 11.49
N SER A 163 9.72 1.18 11.97
CA SER A 163 9.81 0.88 13.41
C SER A 163 11.26 0.70 13.84
N PHE A 164 11.60 1.14 15.05
CA PHE A 164 12.95 1.19 15.60
C PHE A 164 13.01 0.45 16.93
N HIS A 165 13.99 -0.45 17.09
CA HIS A 165 14.03 -1.43 18.17
C HIS A 165 15.42 -1.59 18.78
N PRO A 166 15.51 -1.89 20.09
CA PRO A 166 16.78 -2.15 20.76
C PRO A 166 17.33 -3.55 20.47
N ASP A 167 16.46 -4.51 20.16
CA ASP A 167 16.82 -5.92 19.96
C ASP A 167 15.85 -6.65 19.02
N ALA A 168 16.27 -7.83 18.57
CA ALA A 168 15.52 -8.61 17.58
C ALA A 168 14.18 -9.12 18.12
N ALA A 169 14.11 -9.48 19.41
CA ALA A 169 12.87 -9.96 20.02
C ALA A 169 11.82 -8.84 20.10
N CYS A 170 12.26 -7.60 20.31
CA CYS A 170 11.41 -6.41 20.27
C CYS A 170 10.89 -6.15 18.85
N LEU A 171 11.78 -6.21 17.85
CA LEU A 171 11.39 -6.11 16.44
C LEU A 171 10.37 -7.19 16.06
N ASP A 172 10.56 -8.44 16.51
CA ASP A 172 9.65 -9.55 16.23
C ASP A 172 8.25 -9.30 16.78
N ARG A 173 8.15 -8.88 18.05
CA ARG A 173 6.85 -8.52 18.67
C ARG A 173 6.16 -7.36 17.95
N TYR A 174 6.92 -6.34 17.54
CA TYR A 174 6.35 -5.21 16.80
C TYR A 174 5.90 -5.63 15.40
N TYR A 175 6.65 -6.53 14.74
CA TYR A 175 6.31 -7.07 13.44
C TYR A 175 4.96 -7.80 13.50
N GLU A 176 4.75 -8.67 14.50
CA GLU A 176 3.48 -9.35 14.76
C GLU A 176 2.35 -8.36 15.08
N LYS A 177 2.64 -7.30 15.83
CA LYS A 177 1.68 -6.22 16.12
C LYS A 177 1.19 -5.54 14.82
N VAL A 178 2.10 -5.29 13.88
CA VAL A 178 1.74 -4.72 12.57
C VAL A 178 0.96 -5.73 11.72
N GLN A 179 1.28 -7.03 11.79
CA GLN A 179 0.50 -8.06 11.11
C GLN A 179 -0.96 -8.04 11.56
N GLY A 180 -1.20 -8.00 12.88
CA GLY A 180 -2.55 -7.91 13.42
C GLY A 180 -3.30 -6.62 13.03
N ALA A 181 -2.58 -5.49 12.85
CA ALA A 181 -3.18 -4.26 12.33
C ALA A 181 -3.55 -4.39 10.85
N TYR A 182 -2.71 -5.02 10.04
CA TYR A 182 -3.00 -5.27 8.62
C TYR A 182 -4.21 -6.19 8.46
N ASP A 183 -4.32 -7.25 9.27
CA ASP A 183 -5.49 -8.14 9.26
C ASP A 183 -6.80 -7.37 9.50
N LYS A 184 -6.80 -6.43 10.46
CA LYS A 184 -7.96 -5.54 10.71
C LYS A 184 -8.25 -4.60 9.55
N ILE A 185 -7.22 -4.04 8.91
CA ILE A 185 -7.39 -3.21 7.69
C ILE A 185 -8.09 -4.03 6.61
N PHE A 186 -7.58 -5.23 6.29
CA PHE A 186 -8.19 -6.08 5.26
C PHE A 186 -9.61 -6.53 5.64
N GLN A 187 -9.89 -6.75 6.93
CA GLN A 187 -11.24 -7.03 7.42
C GLN A 187 -12.19 -5.85 7.19
N ARG A 188 -11.78 -4.63 7.53
CA ARG A 188 -12.58 -3.41 7.34
C ARG A 188 -12.79 -3.05 5.87
N LEU A 189 -11.91 -3.52 5.00
CA LEU A 189 -12.03 -3.42 3.54
C LEU A 189 -12.75 -4.61 2.89
N GLU A 190 -13.23 -5.58 3.69
CA GLU A 190 -13.91 -6.80 3.25
C GLU A 190 -13.04 -7.70 2.34
N LEU A 191 -11.71 -7.60 2.43
CA LEU A 191 -10.74 -8.33 1.61
C LEU A 191 -10.16 -9.58 2.30
N THR A 192 -10.46 -9.83 3.58
CA THR A 192 -9.86 -10.92 4.38
C THR A 192 -9.89 -12.27 3.68
N ASP A 193 -11.03 -12.69 3.13
CA ASP A 193 -11.17 -14.03 2.55
C ASP A 193 -10.31 -14.26 1.32
N ARG A 194 -9.88 -13.19 0.66
CA ARG A 194 -9.07 -13.20 -0.55
C ARG A 194 -7.61 -12.88 -0.29
N THR A 195 -7.25 -12.47 0.93
CA THR A 195 -5.90 -12.01 1.25
C THR A 195 -5.10 -13.14 1.86
N TYR A 196 -3.94 -13.43 1.28
CA TYR A 196 -3.01 -14.46 1.72
C TYR A 196 -1.72 -13.83 2.22
N LEU A 197 -1.33 -14.19 3.45
CA LEU A 197 0.01 -13.92 3.95
C LEU A 197 0.97 -14.81 3.17
N THR A 198 1.79 -14.17 2.34
CA THR A 198 2.61 -14.82 1.34
C THR A 198 4.07 -14.65 1.69
N TYR A 199 4.78 -15.76 1.84
CA TYR A 199 6.21 -15.77 2.10
C TYR A 199 6.93 -15.45 0.79
N ALA A 200 7.79 -14.44 0.83
CA ALA A 200 8.44 -13.88 -0.35
C ALA A 200 9.91 -13.52 -0.07
N SER A 201 10.65 -13.23 -1.14
CA SER A 201 11.96 -12.61 -1.08
C SER A 201 11.85 -11.23 -0.45
N GLY A 202 12.88 -10.80 0.29
CA GLY A 202 12.94 -9.43 0.79
C GLY A 202 13.57 -8.44 -0.19
N GLY A 203 13.94 -8.88 -1.40
CA GLY A 203 14.49 -8.04 -2.47
C GLY A 203 15.66 -7.17 -2.01
N SER A 204 15.59 -5.87 -2.33
CA SER A 204 16.62 -4.90 -1.90
C SER A 204 16.50 -4.48 -0.43
N PHE A 205 15.60 -5.05 0.37
CA PHE A 205 15.31 -4.61 1.74
C PHE A 205 15.79 -5.60 2.79
N SER A 206 15.57 -6.90 2.59
CA SER A 206 15.97 -7.96 3.55
C SER A 206 16.07 -9.32 2.83
N PRO A 207 16.51 -10.40 3.49
CA PRO A 207 16.51 -11.73 2.87
C PRO A 207 15.10 -12.27 2.58
N TYR A 208 14.13 -12.01 3.46
CA TYR A 208 12.75 -12.51 3.36
C TYR A 208 11.74 -11.44 3.76
N SER A 209 10.54 -11.54 3.21
CA SER A 209 9.43 -10.66 3.55
C SER A 209 8.11 -11.42 3.65
N HIS A 210 7.08 -10.76 4.17
CA HIS A 210 5.71 -11.24 4.05
C HIS A 210 4.86 -10.25 3.28
N GLU A 211 4.34 -10.71 2.15
CA GLU A 211 3.41 -9.97 1.30
C GLU A 211 1.97 -10.30 1.67
N TYR A 212 1.09 -9.32 1.55
CA TYR A 212 -0.36 -9.51 1.63
C TYR A 212 -0.89 -9.52 0.21
N GLN A 213 -1.03 -10.73 -0.32
CA GLN A 213 -1.41 -10.99 -1.71
C GLN A 213 -2.91 -11.20 -1.77
N VAL A 214 -3.62 -10.35 -2.50
CA VAL A 214 -5.07 -10.46 -2.68
C VAL A 214 -5.34 -11.25 -3.95
N LEU A 215 -6.05 -12.38 -3.84
CA LEU A 215 -6.46 -13.19 -4.98
C LEU A 215 -7.24 -12.35 -5.97
N LEU A 216 -6.71 -12.26 -7.18
CA LEU A 216 -7.23 -11.42 -8.23
C LEU A 216 -6.87 -12.04 -9.58
N PRO A 217 -7.85 -12.39 -10.44
CA PRO A 217 -7.56 -13.08 -11.70
C PRO A 217 -6.58 -12.32 -12.60
N GLN A 218 -6.66 -10.98 -12.61
CA GLN A 218 -5.77 -10.10 -13.37
C GLN A 218 -4.53 -9.64 -12.58
N GLY A 219 -4.35 -10.17 -11.36
CA GLY A 219 -3.20 -9.91 -10.52
C GLY A 219 -1.91 -10.29 -11.23
N GLU A 220 -0.84 -9.52 -10.99
CA GLU A 220 0.43 -9.69 -11.71
C GLU A 220 1.26 -10.83 -11.15
N ASP A 221 1.07 -11.15 -9.87
CA ASP A 221 1.86 -12.13 -9.15
C ASP A 221 1.24 -13.52 -9.27
N ALA A 222 2.11 -14.52 -9.30
CA ALA A 222 1.73 -15.92 -9.15
C ALA A 222 2.14 -16.37 -7.75
N ILE A 223 1.18 -16.90 -7.00
CA ILE A 223 1.40 -17.40 -5.64
C ILE A 223 0.95 -18.85 -5.53
N PHE A 224 1.59 -19.59 -4.63
CA PHE A 224 1.26 -20.98 -4.33
C PHE A 224 0.53 -21.01 -2.99
N VAL A 225 -0.80 -21.11 -3.04
CA VAL A 225 -1.67 -21.21 -1.86
C VAL A 225 -1.55 -22.61 -1.26
N SER A 226 -1.30 -22.69 0.06
CA SER A 226 -1.24 -23.97 0.76
C SER A 226 -2.65 -24.53 1.00
N ILE A 227 -2.94 -25.69 0.40
CA ILE A 227 -4.25 -26.35 0.49
C ILE A 227 -4.53 -26.80 1.93
N GLU A 228 -3.52 -27.28 2.64
CA GLU A 228 -3.67 -27.71 4.03
C GLU A 228 -3.92 -26.52 4.98
N ALA A 229 -3.19 -25.42 4.80
CA ALA A 229 -3.44 -24.20 5.58
C ALA A 229 -4.87 -23.68 5.34
N GLU A 230 -5.32 -23.66 4.09
CA GLU A 230 -6.68 -23.23 3.72
C GLU A 230 -7.75 -24.11 4.39
N LYS A 231 -7.56 -25.44 4.42
CA LYS A 231 -8.45 -26.38 5.14
C LYS A 231 -8.50 -26.12 6.65
N GLN A 232 -7.42 -25.60 7.24
CA GLN A 232 -7.35 -25.19 8.65
C GLN A 232 -7.86 -23.76 8.89
N GLY A 233 -8.44 -23.11 7.87
CA GLY A 233 -8.93 -21.73 7.97
C GLY A 233 -7.82 -20.67 7.93
N LYS A 234 -6.58 -21.04 7.59
CA LYS A 234 -5.44 -20.13 7.48
C LYS A 234 -5.22 -19.72 6.02
N ARG A 235 -4.84 -18.46 5.79
CA ARG A 235 -4.58 -17.92 4.45
C ARG A 235 -3.07 -17.76 4.23
N ILE A 236 -2.40 -18.88 3.92
CA ILE A 236 -0.94 -18.93 3.74
C ILE A 236 -0.59 -19.28 2.31
N ALA A 237 0.34 -18.53 1.73
CA ALA A 237 0.89 -18.81 0.41
C ALA A 237 2.41 -18.61 0.37
N VAL A 238 3.02 -19.03 -0.73
CA VAL A 238 4.44 -18.82 -1.03
C VAL A 238 4.54 -18.16 -2.40
N ASN A 239 5.31 -17.09 -2.52
CA ASN A 239 5.50 -16.39 -3.78
C ASN A 239 6.24 -17.30 -4.78
N ARG A 240 5.87 -17.24 -6.08
CA ARG A 240 6.52 -18.01 -7.15
C ARG A 240 8.04 -17.89 -7.13
N GLU A 241 8.57 -16.73 -6.77
CA GLU A 241 10.02 -16.45 -6.80
C GLU A 241 10.84 -17.33 -5.85
N ILE A 242 10.23 -17.81 -4.74
CA ILE A 242 10.89 -18.69 -3.77
C ILE A 242 10.28 -20.10 -3.73
N PHE A 243 9.32 -20.39 -4.60
CA PHE A 243 8.66 -21.69 -4.66
C PHE A 243 9.48 -22.72 -5.44
N ASP A 244 9.73 -23.89 -4.83
CA ASP A 244 10.34 -25.07 -5.43
C ASP A 244 9.41 -26.27 -5.21
N ALA A 245 8.86 -26.81 -6.30
CA ALA A 245 7.87 -27.88 -6.25
C ALA A 245 8.34 -29.16 -5.52
N GLN A 246 9.65 -29.37 -5.38
CA GLN A 246 10.21 -30.55 -4.70
C GLN A 246 10.55 -30.28 -3.23
N LYS A 247 10.80 -29.02 -2.86
CA LYS A 247 11.35 -28.65 -1.55
C LYS A 247 10.41 -27.82 -0.69
N THR A 248 9.54 -27.02 -1.29
CA THR A 248 8.68 -26.10 -0.56
C THR A 248 7.65 -26.88 0.27
N VAL A 249 7.61 -26.55 1.54
CA VAL A 249 6.59 -26.96 2.50
C VAL A 249 5.89 -25.71 3.02
N CYS A 250 4.64 -25.83 3.43
CA CYS A 250 3.93 -24.73 4.05
C CYS A 250 4.67 -24.34 5.33
N PRO A 251 5.10 -23.08 5.48
CA PRO A 251 5.86 -22.65 6.66
C PRO A 251 5.06 -22.70 7.96
N VAL A 252 3.73 -22.84 7.87
CA VAL A 252 2.84 -22.89 9.03
C VAL A 252 2.32 -24.29 9.34
N THR A 253 2.07 -25.14 8.33
CA THR A 253 1.52 -26.49 8.55
C THR A 253 2.48 -27.64 8.22
N GLY A 254 3.55 -27.38 7.47
CA GLY A 254 4.42 -28.42 6.92
C GLY A 254 3.86 -29.12 5.67
N GLY A 255 2.65 -28.77 5.23
CA GLY A 255 1.98 -29.37 4.07
C GLY A 255 2.72 -29.14 2.75
N LYS A 256 2.61 -30.10 1.83
CA LYS A 256 3.28 -30.08 0.52
C LYS A 256 2.33 -29.81 -0.66
N GLU A 257 1.03 -29.75 -0.40
CA GLU A 257 0.02 -29.53 -1.43
C GLU A 257 -0.24 -28.03 -1.60
N PHE A 258 -0.02 -27.55 -2.82
CA PHE A 258 -0.20 -26.15 -3.18
C PHE A 258 -1.03 -26.00 -4.47
N ARG A 259 -1.81 -24.92 -4.54
CA ARG A 259 -2.53 -24.48 -5.74
C ARG A 259 -1.94 -23.16 -6.22
N GLU A 260 -1.56 -23.08 -7.50
CA GLU A 260 -1.12 -21.82 -8.10
C GLU A 260 -2.32 -20.91 -8.34
N GLU A 261 -2.19 -19.65 -7.93
CA GLU A 261 -3.21 -18.61 -8.07
C GLU A 261 -2.61 -17.30 -8.56
N ARG A 262 -3.44 -16.46 -9.18
CA ARG A 262 -3.09 -15.08 -9.54
C ARG A 262 -3.48 -14.13 -8.40
N ALA A 263 -2.58 -13.21 -8.07
CA ALA A 263 -2.80 -12.26 -6.98
C ALA A 263 -2.18 -10.88 -7.26
N SER A 264 -2.64 -9.89 -6.51
CA SER A 264 -2.08 -8.55 -6.48
C SER A 264 -1.56 -8.24 -5.08
N GLU A 265 -0.28 -7.88 -4.98
CA GLU A 265 0.34 -7.46 -3.73
C GLU A 265 -0.28 -6.14 -3.23
N ALA A 266 -1.06 -6.20 -2.15
CA ALA A 266 -1.64 -5.02 -1.52
C ALA A 266 -0.68 -4.34 -0.53
N ALA A 267 0.16 -5.14 0.12
CA ALA A 267 1.04 -4.71 1.19
C ALA A 267 2.26 -5.63 1.31
N ASN A 268 3.35 -5.13 1.89
CA ASN A 268 4.54 -5.93 2.21
C ASN A 268 5.20 -5.41 3.49
N ILE A 269 5.79 -6.32 4.26
CA ILE A 269 6.40 -6.05 5.56
C ILE A 269 7.77 -6.73 5.68
N PHE A 270 8.78 -5.98 6.15
CA PHE A 270 10.19 -6.39 6.15
C PHE A 270 10.83 -6.19 7.52
N LYS A 271 11.64 -7.16 7.94
CA LYS A 271 12.60 -7.00 9.04
C LYS A 271 13.93 -6.54 8.43
N LEU A 272 14.22 -5.25 8.53
CA LEU A 272 15.39 -4.64 7.88
C LEU A 272 16.69 -4.89 8.66
N GLY A 273 16.58 -5.20 9.96
CA GLY A 273 17.75 -5.31 10.82
C GLY A 273 18.51 -3.99 10.87
N THR A 274 19.83 -4.03 10.70
CA THR A 274 20.68 -2.84 10.72
C THR A 274 20.94 -2.23 9.35
N LYS A 275 20.35 -2.77 8.27
CA LYS A 275 20.68 -2.41 6.88
C LYS A 275 20.66 -0.91 6.59
N PHE A 276 19.73 -0.18 7.18
CA PHE A 276 19.55 1.25 6.98
C PHE A 276 20.04 2.10 8.16
N SER A 277 20.15 1.54 9.36
CA SER A 277 20.66 2.27 10.51
C SER A 277 22.20 2.37 10.50
N GLU A 278 22.90 1.30 10.12
CA GLU A 278 24.37 1.27 10.06
C GLU A 278 24.97 2.32 9.11
N PRO A 279 24.51 2.47 7.85
CA PRO A 279 25.06 3.48 6.92
C PRO A 279 24.94 4.92 7.42
N PHE A 280 23.94 5.19 8.27
CA PHE A 280 23.72 6.49 8.88
C PHE A 280 24.25 6.58 10.32
N LYS A 281 24.87 5.52 10.83
CA LYS A 281 25.38 5.42 12.22
C LYS A 281 24.30 5.67 13.27
N LEU A 282 23.06 5.26 12.98
CA LEU A 282 21.96 5.37 13.93
C LEU A 282 22.13 4.32 15.04
N THR A 283 22.44 4.79 16.24
CA THR A 283 22.77 3.99 17.42
C THR A 283 22.05 4.52 18.66
N PHE A 284 22.01 3.73 19.73
CA PHE A 284 21.49 4.14 21.03
C PHE A 284 22.41 3.65 22.16
N ASN A 285 22.37 4.33 23.31
CA ASN A 285 23.04 3.88 24.53
C ASN A 285 22.10 3.00 25.37
N ASP A 286 22.56 1.82 25.78
CA ASP A 286 21.84 0.96 26.73
C ASP A 286 21.92 1.47 28.19
N GLU A 287 21.30 0.74 29.12
CA GLU A 287 21.32 1.04 30.56
C GLU A 287 22.72 1.13 31.17
N LYS A 288 23.71 0.47 30.55
CA LYS A 288 25.10 0.42 31.00
C LYS A 288 25.98 1.43 30.26
N GLY A 289 25.41 2.23 29.36
CA GLY A 289 26.12 3.19 28.53
C GLY A 289 26.86 2.56 27.34
N ALA A 290 26.61 1.29 27.02
CA ALA A 290 27.16 0.68 25.82
C ALA A 290 26.36 1.10 24.58
N VAL A 291 27.07 1.35 23.48
CA VAL A 291 26.50 1.82 22.21
C VAL A 291 26.08 0.61 21.37
N HIS A 292 24.82 0.59 20.94
CA HIS A 292 24.26 -0.49 20.11
C HIS A 292 23.62 0.07 18.84
N PRO A 293 23.66 -0.66 17.72
CA PRO A 293 22.92 -0.27 16.52
C PRO A 293 21.41 -0.42 16.75
N ILE A 294 20.62 0.46 16.13
CA ILE A 294 19.15 0.35 16.16
C ILE A 294 18.68 -0.64 15.09
N LEU A 295 17.83 -1.59 15.46
CA LEU A 295 17.19 -2.50 14.52
C LEU A 295 15.92 -1.90 13.94
N MET A 296 15.72 -2.10 12.64
CA MET A 296 14.61 -1.51 11.90
C MET A 296 13.66 -2.56 11.30
N GLY A 297 12.41 -2.17 11.16
CA GLY A 297 11.42 -2.82 10.29
C GLY A 297 10.71 -1.78 9.44
N CYS A 298 10.25 -2.16 8.24
CA CYS A 298 9.39 -1.31 7.41
C CYS A 298 8.16 -2.05 6.89
N TYR A 299 7.07 -1.30 6.71
CA TYR A 299 5.74 -1.86 6.47
C TYR A 299 4.98 -0.97 5.49
N GLY A 300 4.79 -1.44 4.25
CA GLY A 300 4.16 -0.72 3.15
C GLY A 300 2.74 -1.21 2.86
N ILE A 301 1.80 -0.30 2.56
CA ILE A 301 0.46 -0.59 1.99
C ILE A 301 0.25 0.39 0.83
N GLY A 302 -0.04 -0.12 -0.36
CA GLY A 302 -0.41 0.73 -1.49
C GLY A 302 -1.86 1.22 -1.38
N ILE A 303 -2.08 2.46 -0.93
CA ILE A 303 -3.43 3.02 -0.73
C ILE A 303 -4.18 3.16 -2.05
N SER A 304 -3.54 3.74 -3.08
CA SER A 304 -4.16 3.81 -4.41
C SER A 304 -4.31 2.44 -5.06
N ARG A 305 -3.38 1.52 -4.78
CA ARG A 305 -3.47 0.13 -5.25
C ARG A 305 -4.65 -0.59 -4.60
N LEU A 306 -4.90 -0.42 -3.30
CA LEU A 306 -6.06 -0.98 -2.60
C LEU A 306 -7.37 -0.54 -3.25
N MET A 307 -7.50 0.73 -3.64
CA MET A 307 -8.67 1.19 -4.39
C MET A 307 -8.86 0.41 -5.71
N GLY A 308 -7.77 0.14 -6.42
CA GLY A 308 -7.78 -0.69 -7.63
C GLY A 308 -8.16 -2.14 -7.34
N ILE A 309 -7.60 -2.73 -6.29
CA ILE A 309 -7.88 -4.11 -5.87
C ILE A 309 -9.36 -4.25 -5.51
N ILE A 310 -9.92 -3.32 -4.72
CA ILE A 310 -11.34 -3.31 -4.36
C ILE A 310 -12.21 -3.18 -5.62
N ALA A 311 -11.84 -2.27 -6.52
CA ALA A 311 -12.56 -2.08 -7.78
C ALA A 311 -12.61 -3.37 -8.63
N GLU A 312 -11.57 -4.19 -8.65
CA GLU A 312 -11.58 -5.46 -9.38
C GLU A 312 -12.20 -6.62 -8.60
N ALA A 313 -11.96 -6.69 -7.29
CA ALA A 313 -12.38 -7.80 -6.45
C ALA A 313 -13.91 -7.88 -6.31
N PHE A 314 -14.57 -6.72 -6.23
CA PHE A 314 -16.00 -6.62 -5.99
C PHE A 314 -16.82 -6.27 -7.23
N ALA A 315 -16.19 -5.85 -8.34
CA ALA A 315 -16.92 -5.54 -9.56
C ALA A 315 -17.77 -6.72 -10.05
N ASP A 316 -18.93 -6.38 -10.59
CA ASP A 316 -19.85 -7.33 -11.20
C ASP A 316 -20.16 -6.93 -12.66
N LYS A 317 -21.19 -7.55 -13.24
CA LYS A 317 -21.60 -7.26 -14.62
C LYS A 317 -22.18 -5.86 -14.80
N ALA A 318 -22.66 -5.22 -13.73
CA ALA A 318 -23.25 -3.88 -13.75
C ALA A 318 -22.20 -2.78 -13.51
N GLY A 319 -21.12 -3.08 -12.78
CA GLY A 319 -19.97 -2.17 -12.65
C GLY A 319 -19.27 -2.27 -11.31
N LEU A 320 -18.90 -1.11 -10.75
CA LEU A 320 -18.23 -1.01 -9.45
C LEU A 320 -19.20 -1.35 -8.31
N VAL A 321 -18.77 -2.21 -7.39
CA VAL A 321 -19.46 -2.49 -6.13
C VAL A 321 -18.49 -2.15 -5.00
N TRP A 322 -18.79 -1.10 -4.24
CA TRP A 322 -17.92 -0.67 -3.14
C TRP A 322 -18.34 -1.34 -1.83
N PRO A 323 -17.39 -1.85 -1.02
CA PRO A 323 -17.64 -2.13 0.39
C PRO A 323 -18.21 -0.90 1.09
N ALA A 324 -19.15 -1.10 2.01
CA ALA A 324 -19.87 0.00 2.66
C ALA A 324 -18.92 0.99 3.36
N SER A 325 -17.81 0.48 3.91
CA SER A 325 -16.79 1.26 4.61
C SER A 325 -16.09 2.29 3.72
N VAL A 326 -16.00 2.05 2.41
CA VAL A 326 -15.27 2.92 1.47
C VAL A 326 -16.14 3.53 0.37
N ALA A 327 -17.40 3.11 0.24
CA ALA A 327 -18.35 3.66 -0.73
C ALA A 327 -18.41 5.19 -0.64
N PRO A 328 -18.38 5.94 -1.75
CA PRO A 328 -18.35 7.42 -1.71
C PRO A 328 -19.62 8.02 -1.09
N ALA A 329 -20.75 7.33 -1.23
CA ALA A 329 -22.00 7.58 -0.51
C ALA A 329 -22.67 6.24 -0.21
N GLN A 330 -23.46 6.17 0.87
CA GLN A 330 -24.18 4.94 1.25
C GLN A 330 -25.46 4.75 0.43
N VAL A 331 -26.11 5.85 0.04
CA VAL A 331 -27.40 5.85 -0.67
C VAL A 331 -27.33 6.88 -1.80
N LEU A 332 -27.82 6.49 -2.98
CA LEU A 332 -28.05 7.37 -4.11
C LEU A 332 -29.57 7.55 -4.28
N ILE A 333 -30.05 8.79 -4.10
CA ILE A 333 -31.47 9.13 -4.28
C ILE A 333 -31.66 9.56 -5.74
N VAL A 334 -32.54 8.86 -6.46
CA VAL A 334 -32.89 9.16 -7.85
C VAL A 334 -34.39 9.44 -7.95
N PRO A 335 -34.82 10.72 -7.97
CA PRO A 335 -36.23 11.03 -8.19
C PRO A 335 -36.62 10.66 -9.62
N LEU A 336 -37.69 9.87 -9.76
CA LEU A 336 -38.32 9.60 -11.06
C LEU A 336 -39.38 10.68 -11.35
N ALA A 337 -38.91 11.92 -11.50
CA ALA A 337 -39.72 13.09 -11.78
C ALA A 337 -39.31 13.74 -13.11
N LYS A 338 -40.27 14.32 -13.83
CA LYS A 338 -39.99 15.07 -15.08
C LYS A 338 -39.46 16.47 -14.81
N ASP A 339 -39.88 17.09 -13.72
CA ASP A 339 -39.47 18.42 -13.29
C ASP A 339 -39.49 18.54 -11.75
N GLU A 340 -39.10 19.71 -11.25
CA GLU A 340 -38.95 19.95 -9.81
C GLU A 340 -40.27 20.09 -9.04
N GLN A 341 -41.42 20.14 -9.74
CA GLN A 341 -42.74 20.34 -9.14
C GLN A 341 -43.46 19.02 -8.83
N GLU A 342 -43.02 17.90 -9.41
CA GLU A 342 -43.61 16.60 -9.15
C GLU A 342 -43.21 16.08 -7.75
N GLU A 343 -44.17 15.43 -7.08
CA GLU A 343 -44.02 14.86 -5.74
C GLU A 343 -42.73 14.03 -5.55
N PRO A 344 -42.31 13.16 -6.50
CA PRO A 344 -41.07 12.39 -6.33
C PRO A 344 -39.81 13.25 -6.18
N PHE A 345 -39.75 14.43 -6.82
CA PHE A 345 -38.61 15.34 -6.67
C PHE A 345 -38.60 16.02 -5.31
N THR A 346 -39.76 16.49 -4.85
CA THR A 346 -39.89 17.11 -3.51
C THR A 346 -39.52 16.11 -2.41
N VAL A 347 -40.03 14.87 -2.48
CA VAL A 347 -39.68 13.80 -1.54
C VAL A 347 -38.18 13.48 -1.56
N ALA A 348 -37.55 13.43 -2.74
CA ALA A 348 -36.12 13.20 -2.85
C ALA A 348 -35.28 14.34 -2.24
N GLN A 349 -35.71 15.60 -2.37
CA GLN A 349 -35.04 16.73 -1.73
C GLN A 349 -35.17 16.68 -0.20
N ASP A 350 -36.33 16.30 0.31
CA ASP A 350 -36.54 16.18 1.76
C ASP A 350 -35.77 15.00 2.36
N LEU A 351 -35.60 13.89 1.63
CA LEU A 351 -34.73 12.78 2.03
C LEU A 351 -33.23 13.14 1.98
N TYR A 352 -32.85 14.10 1.14
CA TYR A 352 -31.45 14.55 1.01
C TYR A 352 -31.02 15.51 2.12
N ARG A 353 -31.96 16.31 2.64
CA ARG A 353 -31.75 17.24 3.76
C ARG A 353 -31.60 16.47 5.06
#